data_AF-A0AAJ7RJS1-F1
#
_entry.id   AF-A0AAJ7RJS1-F1
#
_cell.length_a   1.000
_cell.length_b   1.000
_cell.length_c   1.000
_cell.angle_alpha   90.00
_cell.angle_beta   90.00
_cell.angle_gamma   90.00
#
_symmetry.space_group_name_H-M   'P 1'
#
loop_
_entity.id
_entity.type
_entity.pdbx_description
1 polymer ?
#
loop_
_entity_poly.entity_id
_entity_poly.type
_entity_poly.pdbx_seq_one_letter_code
_entity_poly.pdbx_strand_id
1 'polypeptide(L)'
;MMNLASSRLTVPIFAIIVGVIVQADTELAWWRTITLYEIWPRSFKDSNGDGIGDLNGIKSKLDYLSELDIGAIWIHQLLYGNH
;
A
#
# COMPACT_ATOMS: atom_id res chain seq x y z
N MET A 1 52.12 21.30 -8.06
CA MET A 1 51.31 21.53 -9.28
C MET A 1 50.47 20.28 -9.51
N MET A 2 49.17 20.29 -9.20
CA MET A 2 48.29 19.13 -9.43
C MET A 2 48.07 18.97 -10.94
N ASN A 3 48.28 17.75 -11.44
CA ASN A 3 48.28 17.41 -12.85
C ASN A 3 46.87 17.59 -13.46
N LEU A 4 46.72 18.41 -14.50
CA LEU A 4 45.46 18.65 -15.22
C LEU A 4 44.81 17.36 -15.76
N ALA A 5 45.56 16.27 -15.91
CA ALA A 5 45.02 14.97 -16.31
C ALA A 5 44.19 14.29 -15.19
N SER A 6 44.49 14.55 -13.92
CA SER A 6 43.80 13.95 -12.76
C SER A 6 42.38 14.52 -12.60
N SER A 7 42.19 15.84 -12.78
CA SER A 7 40.88 16.49 -12.63
C SER A 7 39.88 16.15 -13.74
N ARG A 8 40.35 15.76 -14.94
CA ARG A 8 39.51 15.38 -16.08
C ARG A 8 38.72 14.09 -15.88
N LEU A 9 39.19 13.20 -15.00
CA LEU A 9 38.53 11.93 -14.67
C LEU A 9 37.74 12.00 -13.35
N THR A 10 38.16 12.84 -12.40
CA THR A 10 37.50 12.94 -11.09
C THR A 10 36.07 13.48 -11.18
N VAL A 11 35.83 14.49 -12.03
CA VAL A 11 34.50 15.10 -12.19
C VAL A 11 33.47 14.13 -12.78
N PRO A 12 33.72 13.40 -13.89
CA PRO A 12 32.75 12.44 -14.41
C PRO A 12 32.55 11.24 -13.49
N ILE A 13 33.60 10.74 -12.83
CA ILE A 13 33.47 9.64 -11.84
C ILE A 13 32.59 10.08 -10.66
N PHE A 14 32.81 11.28 -10.13
CA PHE A 14 31.99 11.83 -9.05
C PHE A 14 30.53 12.01 -9.48
N ALA A 15 30.28 12.54 -10.68
CA ALA A 15 28.92 12.70 -11.22
C ALA A 15 28.21 11.36 -11.44
N ILE A 16 28.93 10.32 -11.91
CA ILE A 16 28.38 8.97 -12.06
C ILE A 16 28.04 8.37 -10.69
N ILE A 17 28.95 8.48 -9.72
CA ILE A 17 28.72 7.97 -8.36
C ILE A 17 27.51 8.68 -7.74
N VAL A 18 27.43 10.00 -7.81
CA VAL A 18 26.27 10.76 -7.32
C VAL A 18 24.99 10.35 -8.05
N GLY A 19 25.01 10.23 -9.38
CA GLY A 19 23.85 9.82 -10.18
C GLY A 19 23.32 8.44 -9.82
N VAL A 20 24.22 7.47 -9.55
CA VAL A 20 23.85 6.11 -9.11
C VAL A 20 23.31 6.09 -7.68
N ILE A 21 23.81 6.93 -6.78
CA ILE A 21 23.31 7.01 -5.39
C ILE A 21 21.97 7.78 -5.33
N VAL A 22 21.71 8.69 -6.28
CA VAL A 22 20.53 9.56 -6.36
C VAL A 22 19.48 9.00 -7.33
N GLN A 23 19.28 7.68 -7.37
CA GLN A 23 18.04 7.13 -7.92
C GLN A 23 16.93 7.28 -6.88
N ALA A 24 16.19 8.37 -6.93
CA ALA A 24 14.95 8.49 -6.15
C ALA A 24 13.88 7.61 -6.78
N ASP A 25 13.24 6.77 -5.97
CA ASP A 25 12.09 5.98 -6.41
C ASP A 25 10.92 6.93 -6.69
N THR A 26 10.66 7.21 -7.97
CA THR A 26 9.67 8.22 -8.40
C THR A 26 8.25 7.67 -8.38
N GLU A 27 8.06 6.37 -8.27
CA GLU A 27 6.74 5.77 -8.13
C GLU A 27 6.37 5.64 -6.64
N LEU A 28 5.25 6.25 -6.27
CA LEU A 28 4.69 6.05 -4.94
C LEU A 28 4.22 4.60 -4.82
N ALA A 29 4.62 3.92 -3.75
CA ALA A 29 4.12 2.58 -3.44
C ALA A 29 2.58 2.58 -3.41
N TRP A 30 1.94 1.53 -3.92
CA TRP A 30 0.49 1.43 -4.09
C TRP A 30 -0.32 1.82 -2.83
N TRP A 31 0.15 1.45 -1.64
CA TRP A 31 -0.54 1.73 -0.37
C TRP A 31 -0.51 3.22 0.02
N ARG A 32 0.36 4.02 -0.60
CA ARG A 32 0.44 5.48 -0.40
C ARG A 32 -0.57 6.24 -1.25
N THR A 33 -1.16 5.60 -2.25
CA THR A 33 -2.02 6.24 -3.25
C THR A 33 -3.47 5.77 -3.21
N ILE A 34 -3.81 4.85 -2.31
CA ILE A 34 -5.16 4.29 -2.21
C ILE A 34 -5.92 4.80 -0.99
N THR A 35 -7.25 4.71 -1.06
CA THR A 35 -8.14 4.85 0.09
C THR A 35 -8.25 3.49 0.81
N LEU A 36 -7.96 3.49 2.12
CA LEU A 36 -8.13 2.33 3.00
C LEU A 36 -9.45 2.43 3.76
N TYR A 37 -10.23 1.34 3.80
CA TYR A 37 -11.47 1.26 4.57
C TYR A 37 -11.39 0.16 5.63
N GLU A 38 -11.65 0.50 6.89
CA GLU A 38 -11.68 -0.48 7.98
C GLU A 38 -13.09 -1.05 8.17
N ILE A 39 -13.20 -2.37 8.19
CA ILE A 39 -14.45 -3.11 8.38
C ILE A 39 -14.40 -3.90 9.68
N TRP A 40 -15.45 -3.72 10.50
CA TRP A 40 -15.78 -4.58 11.63
C TRP A 40 -16.80 -5.64 11.19
N PRO A 41 -16.41 -6.92 10.96
CA PRO A 41 -17.25 -7.88 10.23
C PRO A 41 -18.64 -8.10 10.83
N ARG A 42 -18.71 -8.30 12.16
CA ARG A 42 -19.95 -8.59 12.89
C ARG A 42 -20.99 -7.47 12.82
N SER A 43 -20.58 -6.26 12.48
CA SER A 43 -21.47 -5.10 12.41
C SER A 43 -21.70 -4.61 10.98
N PHE A 44 -21.07 -5.24 9.98
CA PHE A 44 -21.10 -4.73 8.61
C PHE A 44 -22.32 -5.21 7.83
N LYS A 45 -22.44 -6.52 7.59
CA LYS A 45 -23.57 -7.08 6.85
C LYS A 45 -23.77 -8.56 7.18
N ASP A 46 -24.96 -8.89 7.64
CA ASP A 46 -25.44 -10.27 7.81
C ASP A 46 -25.95 -10.81 6.47
N SER A 47 -25.56 -12.02 6.09
CA SER A 47 -26.01 -12.71 4.87
C SER A 47 -26.96 -13.89 5.10
N ASN A 48 -27.05 -14.41 6.32
CA ASN A 48 -27.78 -15.64 6.64
C ASN A 48 -29.01 -15.42 7.56
N GLY A 49 -29.18 -14.20 8.08
CA GLY A 49 -30.32 -13.80 8.91
C GLY A 49 -30.15 -14.11 10.41
N ASP A 50 -28.95 -14.41 10.89
CA ASP A 50 -28.68 -14.67 12.31
C ASP A 50 -28.46 -13.39 13.14
N GLY A 51 -28.43 -12.23 12.49
CA GLY A 51 -28.24 -10.92 13.11
C GLY A 51 -26.78 -10.51 13.32
N ILE A 52 -25.81 -11.32 12.88
CA ILE A 52 -24.38 -11.07 13.00
C ILE A 52 -23.78 -10.94 11.60
N GLY A 53 -22.99 -9.89 11.37
CA GLY A 53 -22.32 -9.71 10.10
C GLY A 53 -21.25 -10.77 9.82
N ASP A 54 -21.13 -11.16 8.57
CA ASP A 54 -20.30 -12.29 8.13
C ASP A 54 -19.51 -11.96 6.84
N LEU A 55 -18.58 -12.85 6.47
CA LEU A 55 -17.73 -12.65 5.30
C LEU A 55 -18.49 -12.68 3.96
N ASN A 56 -19.59 -13.43 3.87
CA ASN A 56 -20.43 -13.42 2.67
C ASN A 56 -21.18 -12.09 2.54
N GLY A 57 -21.59 -11.50 3.66
CA GLY A 57 -22.13 -10.16 3.74
C GLY A 57 -21.13 -9.11 3.27
N ILE A 58 -19.86 -9.19 3.70
CA ILE A 58 -18.78 -8.33 3.18
C ILE A 58 -18.63 -8.52 1.67
N LYS A 59 -18.55 -9.78 1.21
CA LYS A 59 -18.39 -10.12 -0.22
C LYS A 59 -19.50 -9.51 -1.07
N SER A 60 -20.74 -9.53 -0.59
CA SER A 60 -21.90 -8.96 -1.27
C SER A 60 -21.85 -7.43 -1.47
N LYS A 61 -20.90 -6.75 -0.82
CA LYS A 61 -20.71 -5.29 -0.88
C LYS A 61 -19.40 -4.88 -1.56
N LEU A 62 -18.63 -5.81 -2.12
CA LEU A 62 -17.38 -5.48 -2.80
C LEU A 62 -17.59 -4.52 -3.98
N ASP A 63 -18.66 -4.71 -4.75
CA ASP A 63 -19.00 -3.79 -5.86
C ASP A 63 -19.24 -2.36 -5.34
N TYR A 64 -20.02 -2.22 -4.26
CA TYR A 64 -20.25 -0.92 -3.60
C TYR A 64 -18.94 -0.29 -3.09
N LEU A 65 -18.05 -1.08 -2.48
CA LEU A 65 -16.76 -0.57 -1.99
C LEU A 65 -15.84 -0.16 -3.16
N SER A 66 -15.90 -0.89 -4.28
CA SER A 66 -15.18 -0.54 -5.50
C SER A 66 -15.71 0.73 -6.14
N GLU A 67 -17.04 0.95 -6.15
CA GLU A 67 -17.66 2.19 -6.66
C GLU A 67 -17.25 3.43 -5.84
N LEU A 68 -16.87 3.24 -4.58
CA LEU A 68 -16.32 4.28 -3.70
C LEU A 68 -14.81 4.51 -3.86
N ASP A 69 -14.16 3.85 -4.81
CA ASP A 69 -12.71 3.92 -5.04
C ASP A 69 -11.87 3.50 -3.81
N ILE A 70 -12.37 2.51 -3.06
CA ILE A 70 -11.63 1.90 -1.96
C ILE A 70 -10.63 0.89 -2.54
N GLY A 71 -9.33 1.18 -2.35
CA GLY A 71 -8.25 0.34 -2.90
C GLY A 71 -7.81 -0.80 -1.97
N ALA A 72 -8.09 -0.70 -0.67
CA ALA A 72 -7.86 -1.80 0.27
C ALA A 72 -8.86 -1.78 1.43
N ILE A 73 -9.11 -2.97 1.98
CA ILE A 73 -9.96 -3.17 3.14
C ILE A 73 -9.12 -3.75 4.28
N TRP A 74 -9.13 -3.07 5.43
CA TRP A 74 -8.64 -3.66 6.68
C TRP A 74 -9.81 -4.33 7.40
N ILE A 75 -9.75 -5.66 7.53
CA ILE A 75 -10.73 -6.41 8.29
C ILE A 75 -10.25 -6.61 9.73
N HIS A 76 -11.01 -6.14 10.72
CA HIS A 76 -10.68 -6.39 12.13
C HIS A 76 -10.84 -7.87 12.47
N GLN A 77 -9.97 -8.40 13.34
CA GLN A 77 -9.96 -9.82 13.67
C GLN A 77 -11.31 -10.29 14.25
N LEU A 78 -11.81 -11.39 13.71
CA LEU A 78 -12.87 -12.20 14.32
C LEU A 78 -12.22 -13.09 15.38
N LEU A 79 -12.07 -12.61 16.62
CA LEU A 79 -11.73 -13.49 17.72
C LEU A 79 -12.93 -14.39 18.02
N TYR A 80 -12.93 -15.60 17.46
CA TYR A 80 -13.62 -16.73 18.09
C TYR A 80 -12.73 -17.23 19.23
N GLY A 81 -13.05 -16.83 20.46
CA GLY A 81 -12.56 -17.53 21.63
C GLY A 81 -13.16 -18.93 21.64
N ASN A 82 -12.31 -19.95 21.75
CA ASN A 82 -12.64 -21.37 21.68
C ASN A 82 -13.96 -21.74 22.40
N HIS A 83 -14.94 -22.14 21.60
CA HIS A 83 -15.73 -23.34 21.85
C HIS A 83 -15.26 -24.40 20.87
#